data_AF-A0A355YSR3-F1
#
_entry.id   AF-A0A355YSR3-F1
#
_cell.length_a   1.000
_cell.length_b   1.000
_cell.length_c   1.000
_cell.angle_alpha   90.00
_cell.angle_beta   90.00
_cell.angle_gamma   90.00
#
_symmetry.space_group_name_H-M   'P 1'
#
loop_
_entity.id
_entity.type
_entity.pdbx_description
1 polymer ?
#
loop_
_entity_poly.entity_id
_entity_poly.type
_entity_poly.pdbx_seq_one_letter_code
_entity_poly.pdbx_strand_id
1 'polypeptide(L)'
;MMTLAHVKISVPLEMVSYVTPNDKDMELERNALLLYPYIKNLTISHGKAAEILGICKSELINLYDKLGLSYLDLDIKEVEEEVSLYKKIKEGKI
;
A
#
# COMPACT_ATOMS: atom_id res chain seq x y z
N MET A 1 5.09 -17.37 -9.43
CA MET A 1 3.86 -17.18 -10.24
C MET A 1 2.73 -16.94 -9.25
N MET A 2 2.00 -15.83 -9.36
CA MET A 2 0.83 -15.52 -8.51
C MET A 2 -0.34 -16.40 -8.94
N THR A 3 -1.06 -16.99 -7.98
CA THR A 3 -2.28 -17.77 -8.24
C THR A 3 -3.50 -16.90 -7.96
N LEU A 4 -4.42 -16.81 -8.92
CA LEU A 4 -5.67 -16.06 -8.74
C LEU A 4 -6.75 -16.95 -8.12
N ALA A 5 -7.50 -16.38 -7.17
CA ALA A 5 -8.68 -16.99 -6.58
C ALA A 5 -9.88 -16.06 -6.79
N HIS A 6 -11.04 -16.63 -7.10
CA HIS A 6 -12.28 -15.88 -7.26
C HIS A 6 -13.02 -15.82 -5.92
N VAL A 7 -13.20 -14.61 -5.40
CA VAL A 7 -13.93 -14.34 -4.15
C VAL A 7 -15.23 -13.63 -4.50
N LYS A 8 -16.35 -14.06 -3.91
CA LYS A 8 -17.62 -13.33 -4.00
C LYS A 8 -17.67 -12.30 -2.88
N ILE A 9 -17.91 -11.05 -3.24
CA ILE A 9 -18.10 -9.94 -2.30
C ILE A 9 -19.51 -9.37 -2.45
N SER A 10 -20.09 -8.90 -1.36
CA SER A 10 -21.35 -8.17 -1.37
C SER A 10 -21.06 -6.68 -1.47
N VAL A 11 -21.55 -6.03 -2.53
CA VAL A 11 -21.40 -4.59 -2.77
C VAL A 11 -22.77 -4.00 -3.15
N PRO A 12 -22.99 -2.69 -2.94
CA PRO A 12 -24.13 -1.98 -3.52
C PRO A 12 -24.28 -2.26 -5.02
N LEU A 13 -25.52 -2.34 -5.50
CA LEU A 13 -25.81 -2.70 -6.89
C LEU A 13 -25.15 -1.71 -7.88
N GLU A 14 -25.13 -0.44 -7.50
CA GLU A 14 -24.55 0.67 -8.26
C GLU A 14 -23.02 0.59 -8.35
N MET A 15 -22.36 -0.20 -7.48
CA MET A 15 -20.91 -0.38 -7.50
C MET A 15 -20.44 -1.44 -8.50
N VAL A 16 -21.34 -2.28 -9.02
CA VAL A 16 -20.97 -3.44 -9.85
C VAL A 16 -20.08 -3.05 -11.04
N SER A 17 -20.39 -1.95 -11.73
CA SER A 17 -19.60 -1.46 -12.87
C SER A 17 -18.19 -0.96 -12.50
N TYR A 18 -17.92 -0.71 -11.23
CA TYR A 18 -16.64 -0.18 -10.75
C TYR A 18 -15.75 -1.26 -10.11
N VAL A 19 -16.32 -2.39 -9.68
CA VAL A 19 -15.56 -3.50 -9.05
C VAL A 19 -15.21 -4.63 -10.01
N THR A 20 -15.79 -4.62 -11.20
CA THR A 20 -15.49 -5.55 -12.30
C THR A 20 -14.41 -4.94 -13.20
N PRO A 21 -13.14 -5.37 -13.09
CA PRO A 21 -12.06 -4.83 -13.90
C PRO A 21 -12.20 -5.28 -15.35
N ASN A 22 -11.86 -4.37 -16.28
CA ASN A 22 -11.92 -4.63 -17.72
C ASN A 22 -10.57 -5.12 -18.28
N ASP A 23 -9.49 -4.94 -17.53
CA ASP A 23 -8.13 -5.34 -17.89
C ASP A 23 -7.29 -5.70 -16.64
N LYS A 24 -6.05 -6.14 -16.88
CA LYS A 24 -5.12 -6.59 -15.84
C LYS A 24 -4.61 -5.46 -14.95
N ASP A 25 -4.50 -4.25 -15.47
CA ASP A 25 -3.98 -3.11 -14.71
C ASP A 25 -5.05 -2.62 -13.73
N MET A 26 -6.31 -2.55 -14.17
CA MET A 26 -7.46 -2.30 -13.30
C MET A 26 -7.64 -3.40 -12.25
N GLU A 27 -7.41 -4.67 -12.61
CA GLU A 27 -7.45 -5.77 -11.63
C GLU A 27 -6.34 -5.62 -10.57
N LEU A 28 -5.12 -5.27 -10.99
CA LEU A 28 -4.01 -5.03 -10.07
C LEU A 28 -4.30 -3.85 -9.14
N GLU A 29 -4.77 -2.73 -9.68
CA GLU A 29 -5.13 -1.53 -8.90
C GLU A 29 -6.23 -1.85 -7.89
N ARG A 30 -7.31 -2.50 -8.32
CA ARG A 30 -8.39 -2.97 -7.43
C ARG A 30 -7.85 -3.86 -6.32
N ASN A 31 -7.05 -4.87 -6.66
CA ASN A 31 -6.49 -5.81 -5.70
C ASN A 31 -5.55 -5.09 -4.71
N ALA A 32 -4.75 -4.13 -5.17
CA ALA A 32 -3.92 -3.30 -4.32
C ALA A 32 -4.76 -2.44 -3.36
N LEU A 33 -5.85 -1.82 -3.84
CA LEU A 33 -6.75 -1.04 -2.99
C LEU A 33 -7.48 -1.89 -1.94
N LEU A 34 -7.81 -3.14 -2.26
CA LEU A 34 -8.36 -4.09 -1.27
C LEU A 34 -7.36 -4.41 -0.14
N LEU A 35 -6.05 -4.38 -0.42
CA LEU A 35 -5.01 -4.60 0.59
C LEU A 35 -4.68 -3.33 1.40
N TYR A 36 -4.93 -2.15 0.86
CA TYR A 36 -4.49 -0.88 1.46
C TYR A 36 -4.92 -0.67 2.93
N PRO A 37 -6.17 -0.97 3.36
CA PRO A 37 -6.55 -0.82 4.77
C PRO A 37 -5.70 -1.67 5.73
N TYR A 38 -5.28 -2.85 5.29
CA TYR A 38 -4.44 -3.77 6.07
C TYR A 38 -2.98 -3.34 6.11
N ILE A 39 -2.54 -2.58 5.11
CA ILE A 39 -1.23 -1.93 5.12
C ILE A 39 -1.26 -0.76 6.09
N LYS A 40 -2.29 0.09 5.98
CA LYS A 40 -2.43 1.31 6.78
C LYS A 40 -2.55 1.04 8.28
N ASN A 41 -3.26 -0.01 8.67
CA ASN A 41 -3.37 -0.42 10.07
C ASN A 41 -2.22 -1.35 10.54
N LEU A 42 -1.16 -1.49 9.72
CA LEU A 42 0.02 -2.30 9.99
C LEU A 42 -0.24 -3.80 10.18
N THR A 43 -1.39 -4.33 9.75
CA THR A 43 -1.68 -5.78 9.76
C THR A 43 -0.73 -6.53 8.83
N ILE A 44 -0.43 -5.96 7.66
CA ILE A 44 0.58 -6.45 6.73
C ILE A 44 1.53 -5.32 6.33
N SER A 45 2.79 -5.65 6.06
CA SER A 45 3.72 -4.66 5.53
C SER A 45 3.49 -4.43 4.04
N HIS A 46 3.94 -3.28 3.51
CA HIS A 46 4.01 -3.03 2.06
C HIS A 46 4.79 -4.11 1.30
N GLY A 47 5.83 -4.70 1.92
CA GLY A 47 6.58 -5.80 1.33
C GLY A 47 5.73 -7.06 1.18
N LYS A 48 4.95 -7.40 2.21
CA LYS A 48 4.04 -8.56 2.16
C LYS A 48 2.90 -8.35 1.17
N ALA A 49 2.35 -7.14 1.10
CA ALA A 49 1.32 -6.80 0.11
C ALA A 49 1.86 -6.93 -1.33
N ALA A 50 3.06 -6.43 -1.60
CA ALA A 50 3.69 -6.55 -2.91
C ALA A 50 3.98 -8.02 -3.29
N GLU A 51 4.43 -8.83 -2.32
CA GLU A 51 4.60 -10.28 -2.49
C GLU A 51 3.29 -10.98 -2.88
N ILE A 52 2.18 -10.65 -2.21
CA ILE A 52 0.84 -11.18 -2.51
C ILE A 52 0.43 -10.83 -3.94
N LEU A 53 0.67 -9.59 -4.36
CA LEU A 53 0.32 -9.08 -5.69
C LEU A 53 1.31 -9.54 -6.78
N GLY A 54 2.43 -10.16 -6.42
CA GLY A 54 3.44 -10.63 -7.37
C GLY A 54 4.22 -9.51 -8.05
N ILE A 55 4.31 -8.32 -7.43
CA ILE A 55 5.00 -7.13 -7.95
C ILE A 55 6.12 -6.69 -7.01
N CYS A 56 6.99 -5.77 -7.47
CA CYS A 56 8.00 -5.20 -6.61
C CYS A 56 7.39 -4.21 -5.60
N LYS A 57 7.96 -4.14 -4.39
CA LYS A 57 7.52 -3.18 -3.35
C LYS A 57 7.52 -1.73 -3.85
N SER A 58 8.52 -1.33 -4.63
CA SER A 58 8.61 0.00 -5.23
C SER A 58 7.48 0.27 -6.23
N GLU A 59 7.06 -0.73 -6.98
CA GLU A 59 5.93 -0.60 -7.92
C GLU A 59 4.62 -0.39 -7.16
N LEU A 60 4.42 -1.13 -6.06
CA LEU A 60 3.26 -0.94 -5.19
C LEU A 60 3.23 0.47 -4.58
N ILE A 61 4.38 0.97 -4.10
CA ILE A 61 4.52 2.33 -3.55
C ILE A 61 4.17 3.37 -4.63
N ASN A 62 4.72 3.23 -5.84
CA ASN A 62 4.43 4.13 -6.94
C ASN A 62 2.97 4.10 -7.38
N LEU A 63 2.32 2.93 -7.32
CA LEU A 63 0.90 2.79 -7.62
C LEU A 63 0.06 3.60 -6.61
N TYR A 64 0.34 3.46 -5.32
CA TYR A 64 -0.36 4.23 -4.29
C TYR A 64 -0.06 5.73 -4.35
N ASP A 65 1.18 6.12 -4.63
CA ASP A 65 1.57 7.52 -4.80
C ASP A 65 0.80 8.21 -5.92
N LYS A 66 0.63 7.54 -7.07
CA LYS A 66 -0.20 8.04 -8.19
C LYS A 66 -1.67 8.23 -7.81
N LEU A 67 -2.16 7.49 -6.81
CA LEU A 67 -3.52 7.59 -6.27
C LEU A 67 -3.62 8.58 -5.11
N GLY A 68 -2.52 9.25 -4.73
CA GLY A 68 -2.47 10.17 -3.59
C GLY A 68 -2.51 9.46 -2.23
N LEU A 69 -2.18 8.16 -2.18
CA LEU A 69 -2.13 7.36 -0.97
C LEU A 69 -0.69 7.32 -0.46
N SER A 70 -0.46 7.95 0.70
CA SER A 70 0.89 8.08 1.26
C SER A 70 1.48 6.73 1.66
N TYR A 71 2.76 6.52 1.35
CA TYR A 71 3.55 5.40 1.84
C TYR A 71 3.94 5.57 3.33
N LEU A 72 4.13 6.82 3.76
CA LEU A 72 4.45 7.19 5.14
C LEU A 72 3.36 8.12 5.67
N ASP A 73 2.68 7.71 6.73
CA ASP A 73 1.77 8.58 7.48
C ASP A 73 2.58 9.40 8.51
N LEU A 74 3.60 10.14 8.04
CA LEU A 74 4.42 11.01 8.89
C LEU A 74 4.16 12.48 8.54
N ASP A 75 3.93 13.31 9.55
CA ASP A 75 4.00 14.76 9.42
C ASP A 75 5.45 15.22 9.27
N ILE A 76 5.65 16.40 8.67
CA ILE A 76 6.99 16.99 8.49
C ILE A 76 7.76 17.08 9.82
N LYS A 77 7.05 17.33 10.92
CA LYS A 77 7.65 17.40 12.26
C LYS A 77 8.17 16.06 12.73
N GLU A 78 7.41 14.98 12.52
CA GLU A 78 7.82 13.63 12.90
C GLU A 78 9.07 13.22 12.10
N VAL A 79 9.14 13.60 10.82
CA VAL A 79 10.34 13.40 9.99
C VAL A 79 11.54 14.19 10.54
N GLU A 80 11.36 15.46 10.91
CA GLU A 80 12.42 16.28 11.50
C GLU A 80 12.94 15.72 12.83
N GLU A 81 12.04 15.19 13.66
CA GLU A 81 12.36 14.54 14.93
C GLU A 81 13.17 13.25 14.70
N GLU A 82 12.76 12.39 13.76
CA GLU A 82 13.51 11.18 13.41
C GLU A 82 14.90 11.49 12.86
N VAL A 83 15.02 12.49 11.98
CA VAL A 83 16.33 12.93 11.45
C VAL A 83 17.22 13.46 12.58
N SER A 84 16.64 14.19 13.54
CA SER A 84 17.37 14.72 14.69
C SER A 84 17.83 13.61 15.64
N LEU A 85 16.98 12.60 15.87
CA LEU A 85 17.32 11.41 16.65
C LEU A 85 18.47 10.64 15.99
N TYR A 86 18.37 10.38 14.67
CA TYR A 86 19.42 9.70 13.91
C TYR A 86 20.79 10.41 14.02
N LYS A 87 20.81 11.75 13.92
CA LYS A 87 22.04 12.54 14.10
C LYS A 87 22.64 12.34 15.50
N LYS A 88 21.83 12.37 16.55
CA LYS A 88 22.30 12.15 17.92
C LYS A 88 22.87 10.74 18.12
N ILE A 89 22.22 9.71 17.56
CA ILE A 89 22.73 8.32 17.59
C ILE A 89 24.09 8.24 16.89
N LYS A 90 24.21 8.83 15.69
CA LYS A 90 25.46 8.86 14.92
C LYS A 90 26.60 9.57 15.65
N GLU A 91 26.27 10.59 16.45
CA GLU A 91 27.22 11.35 17.26
C GLU A 91 27.50 10.71 18.63
N GLY A 92 26.88 9.58 18.98
CA GLY A 92 27.04 8.92 20.28
C GLY A 92 26.49 9.72 21.46
N LYS A 93 25.48 10.58 21.20
CA LYS A 93 24.87 11.48 22.19
C LYS A 93 23.57 10.93 22.79
N ILE A 94 23.33 9.64 22.67
CA ILE A 94 22.21 8.89 23.24
C ILE A 94 22.76 7.67 23.97
#